data_AF-A0A958DV62-F1
#
_entry.id   AF-A0A958DV62-F1
#
_cell.length_a   1.000
_cell.length_b   1.000
_cell.length_c   1.000
_cell.angle_alpha   90.00
_cell.angle_beta   90.00
_cell.angle_gamma   90.00
#
_symmetry.space_group_name_H-M   'P 1'
#
loop_
_entity.id
_entity.type
_entity.pdbx_description
1 polymer ?
#
loop_
_entity_poly.entity_id
_entity_poly.type
_entity_poly.pdbx_seq_one_letter_code
_entity_poly.pdbx_strand_id
1 'polypeptide(L)'
;SQKIALRGTGVSGPFNGGYQYFEYQVPDHPATSFNEYRPLALKTIADLTGDGIREIVLCTRNYWTICLDGASADKGIELWRFSSYISNSSAGAIGNTNDLPPQQRALAIANDLNGDGFEDVVIGTGGGNERVYALDGQTGEIIWDFGTDDPNQFGLGDITGVVAVDDFNGDGVNDIL
;
A
#
# COMPACT_ATOMS: atom_id res chain seq x y z
N SER A 1 -21.91 14.08 13.58
CA SER A 1 -21.48 13.12 12.54
C SER A 1 -22.64 12.17 12.26
N GLN A 2 -23.05 12.04 11.00
CA GLN A 2 -24.14 11.14 10.61
C GLN A 2 -23.54 9.74 10.44
N LYS A 3 -23.81 8.83 11.38
CA LYS A 3 -23.40 7.43 11.25
C LYS A 3 -24.28 6.75 10.20
N ILE A 4 -23.68 6.25 9.13
CA ILE A 4 -24.37 5.38 8.16
C ILE A 4 -24.31 3.97 8.73
N ALA A 5 -25.46 3.36 8.96
CA ALA A 5 -25.54 1.97 9.40
C ALA A 5 -25.53 1.06 8.18
N LEU A 6 -24.42 0.36 7.94
CA LEU A 6 -24.37 -0.75 7.00
C LEU A 6 -25.07 -1.97 7.62
N ARG A 7 -25.83 -2.69 6.80
CA ARG A 7 -26.45 -3.96 7.16
C ARG A 7 -26.09 -4.99 6.10
N GLY A 8 -25.65 -6.17 6.52
CA GLY A 8 -25.43 -7.34 5.69
C GLY A 8 -25.84 -8.60 6.44
N THR A 9 -26.22 -9.64 5.70
CA THR A 9 -26.38 -10.99 6.26
C THR A 9 -25.07 -11.73 6.02
N GLY A 10 -24.26 -11.90 7.06
CA GLY A 10 -23.05 -12.71 6.96
C GLY A 10 -23.39 -14.13 6.51
N VAL A 11 -22.67 -14.64 5.52
CA VAL A 11 -22.76 -16.06 5.14
C VAL A 11 -21.91 -16.83 6.14
N SER A 12 -22.54 -17.75 6.89
CA SER A 12 -21.83 -18.66 7.81
C SER A 12 -21.97 -20.10 7.34
N GLY A 13 -20.88 -20.86 7.40
CA GLY A 13 -20.83 -22.27 6.99
C GLY A 13 -19.38 -22.77 6.92
N PRO A 14 -19.16 -24.09 6.76
CA PRO A 14 -17.83 -24.61 6.46
C PRO A 14 -17.41 -24.08 5.09
N PHE A 15 -16.56 -23.05 5.09
CA PHE A 15 -15.89 -22.61 3.88
C PHE A 15 -14.92 -23.73 3.49
N ASN A 16 -15.31 -24.53 2.49
CA ASN A 16 -14.37 -25.45 1.85
C ASN A 16 -13.22 -24.61 1.27
N GLY A 17 -12.00 -25.15 1.25
CA GLY A 17 -10.84 -24.45 0.71
C GLY A 17 -11.13 -23.88 -0.69
N GLY A 18 -10.83 -22.60 -0.90
CA GLY A 18 -11.09 -21.89 -2.16
C GLY A 18 -12.36 -21.03 -2.20
N TYR A 19 -13.01 -20.76 -1.06
CA TYR A 19 -14.11 -19.79 -1.00
C TYR A 19 -13.62 -18.36 -1.26
N GLN A 20 -14.19 -17.68 -2.25
CA GLN A 20 -13.91 -16.28 -2.55
C GLN A 20 -14.80 -15.39 -1.67
N TYR A 21 -14.18 -14.56 -0.81
CA TYR A 21 -14.90 -13.59 0.03
C TYR A 21 -15.28 -12.33 -0.74
N PHE A 22 -14.35 -11.79 -1.51
CA PHE A 22 -14.56 -10.67 -2.42
C PHE A 22 -13.53 -10.68 -3.54
N GLU A 23 -13.77 -9.87 -4.57
CA GLU A 23 -12.78 -9.52 -5.58
C GLU A 23 -12.69 -8.01 -5.76
N TYR A 24 -11.50 -7.52 -6.13
CA TYR A 24 -11.26 -6.13 -6.46
C TYR A 24 -10.53 -6.03 -7.80
N GLN A 25 -11.03 -5.17 -8.68
CA GLN A 25 -10.43 -4.91 -9.98
C GLN A 25 -9.59 -3.63 -9.88
N VAL A 26 -8.27 -3.77 -9.98
CA VAL A 26 -7.36 -2.62 -10.00
C VAL A 26 -7.75 -1.69 -11.17
N PRO A 27 -7.97 -0.39 -10.91
CA PRO A 27 -8.39 0.55 -11.94
C PRO A 27 -7.23 0.93 -12.85
N ASP A 28 -7.58 1.44 -14.04
CA ASP A 28 -6.63 2.13 -14.91
C ASP A 28 -6.01 3.32 -14.18
N HIS A 29 -4.72 3.51 -14.39
CA HIS A 29 -4.01 4.68 -13.94
C HIS A 29 -4.06 5.76 -15.04
N PRO A 30 -4.66 6.94 -14.78
CA PRO A 30 -4.94 7.92 -15.82
C PRO A 30 -3.68 8.62 -16.36
N ALA A 31 -2.60 8.63 -15.58
CA ALA A 31 -1.35 9.28 -15.95
C ALA A 31 -0.42 8.41 -16.81
N THR A 32 -0.67 7.10 -16.91
CA THR A 32 0.19 6.18 -17.66
C THR A 32 -0.48 5.70 -18.94
N SER A 33 0.33 5.42 -19.96
CA SER A 33 -0.11 4.67 -21.15
C SER A 33 0.12 3.16 -21.01
N PHE A 34 0.65 2.70 -19.87
CA PHE A 34 0.99 1.31 -19.61
C PHE A 34 0.34 0.84 -18.30
N ASN A 35 -0.79 0.16 -18.42
CA ASN A 35 -1.51 -0.41 -17.28
C ASN A 35 -1.20 -1.89 -17.12
N GLU A 36 -0.28 -2.21 -16.20
CA GLU A 36 -0.02 -3.57 -15.74
C GLU A 36 -0.56 -3.76 -14.32
N TYR A 37 -1.71 -4.42 -14.19
CA TYR A 37 -2.48 -4.51 -12.92
C TYR A 37 -1.90 -5.50 -11.89
N ARG A 38 -0.73 -6.08 -12.16
CA ARG A 38 -0.16 -7.16 -11.34
C ARG A 38 0.10 -6.67 -9.90
N PRO A 39 -0.39 -7.39 -8.88
CA PRO A 39 0.03 -7.22 -7.48
C PRO A 39 1.53 -7.47 -7.32
N LEU A 40 2.20 -6.57 -6.60
CA LEU A 40 3.63 -6.67 -6.27
C LEU A 40 3.86 -6.99 -4.79
N ALA A 41 3.08 -6.38 -3.91
CA ALA A 41 3.10 -6.65 -2.47
C ALA A 41 1.72 -6.44 -1.86
N LEU A 42 1.50 -7.10 -0.73
CA LEU A 42 0.30 -6.93 0.08
C LEU A 42 0.65 -7.10 1.56
N LYS A 43 0.03 -6.28 2.40
CA LYS A 43 0.12 -6.34 3.87
C LYS A 43 -1.25 -6.09 4.48
N THR A 44 -1.43 -6.51 5.73
CA THR A 44 -2.61 -6.13 6.52
C THR A 44 -2.29 -4.95 7.41
N ILE A 45 -3.17 -3.97 7.48
CA ILE A 45 -3.09 -2.80 8.37
C ILE A 45 -4.17 -2.91 9.46
N ALA A 46 -4.06 -2.13 10.54
CA ALA A 46 -5.03 -2.09 11.63
C ALA A 46 -6.43 -1.75 11.11
N ASP A 47 -7.46 -2.14 11.87
CA ASP A 47 -8.87 -1.85 11.62
C ASP A 47 -9.14 -0.34 11.51
N LEU A 48 -9.20 0.17 10.28
CA LEU A 48 -9.44 1.57 9.92
C LEU A 48 -10.93 1.90 9.90
N THR A 49 -11.79 0.91 9.66
CA THR A 49 -13.24 1.10 9.55
C THR A 49 -13.98 0.96 10.88
N GLY A 50 -13.33 0.38 11.89
CA GLY A 50 -13.86 0.12 13.23
C GLY A 50 -14.82 -1.08 13.29
N ASP A 51 -14.70 -2.01 12.34
CA ASP A 51 -15.61 -3.16 12.20
C ASP A 51 -15.07 -4.47 12.82
N GLY A 52 -13.84 -4.42 13.35
CA GLY A 52 -13.14 -5.51 14.00
C GLY A 52 -12.29 -6.37 13.05
N ILE A 53 -12.21 -6.04 11.76
CA ILE A 53 -11.41 -6.74 10.75
C ILE A 53 -10.30 -5.82 10.26
N ARG A 54 -9.09 -6.38 10.12
CA ARG A 54 -7.93 -5.67 9.57
C ARG A 54 -8.06 -5.48 8.06
N GLU A 55 -7.68 -4.31 7.58
CA GLU A 55 -7.69 -3.93 6.18
C GLU A 55 -6.45 -4.40 5.44
N ILE A 56 -6.47 -4.17 4.12
CA ILE A 56 -5.49 -4.72 3.19
C ILE A 56 -4.88 -3.57 2.40
N VAL A 57 -3.55 -3.47 2.44
CA VAL A 57 -2.78 -2.58 1.57
C VAL A 57 -2.17 -3.39 0.44
N LEU A 58 -2.35 -2.94 -0.80
CA LEU A 58 -1.94 -3.59 -2.04
C LEU A 58 -1.14 -2.62 -2.91
N CYS A 59 0.06 -3.03 -3.33
CA CYS A 59 0.87 -2.29 -4.29
C CYS A 59 0.83 -2.98 -5.66
N THR A 60 0.63 -2.21 -6.73
CA THR A 60 0.48 -2.72 -8.09
C THR A 60 1.53 -2.17 -9.04
N ARG A 61 1.69 -2.83 -10.19
CA ARG A 61 2.66 -2.39 -11.20
C ARG A 61 2.21 -1.20 -12.04
N ASN A 62 0.93 -0.85 -11.99
CA ASN A 62 0.40 0.40 -12.56
C ASN A 62 0.35 1.54 -11.53
N TYR A 63 1.37 1.62 -10.66
CA TYR A 63 1.66 2.78 -9.80
C TYR A 63 0.69 3.02 -8.65
N TRP A 64 -0.23 2.09 -8.38
CA TRP A 64 -1.18 2.23 -7.27
C TRP A 64 -0.69 1.54 -6.01
N THR A 65 -0.72 2.27 -4.90
CA THR A 65 -0.86 1.69 -3.56
C THR A 65 -2.30 1.91 -3.13
N ILE A 66 -3.00 0.84 -2.77
CA ILE A 66 -4.45 0.84 -2.54
C ILE A 66 -4.72 0.23 -1.17
N CYS A 67 -5.58 0.87 -0.38
CA CYS A 67 -6.14 0.25 0.82
C CYS A 67 -7.57 -0.21 0.57
N LEU A 68 -7.86 -1.45 0.93
CA LEU A 68 -9.15 -2.11 0.79
C LEU A 68 -9.69 -2.52 2.15
N ASP A 69 -10.99 -2.34 2.33
CA ASP A 69 -11.73 -2.87 3.48
C ASP A 69 -11.62 -4.41 3.53
N GLY A 70 -11.03 -4.93 4.60
CA GLY A 70 -10.80 -6.37 4.79
C GLY A 70 -12.07 -7.18 5.06
N ALA A 71 -13.16 -6.53 5.48
CA ALA A 71 -14.47 -7.13 5.69
C ALA A 71 -15.37 -7.09 4.45
N SER A 72 -14.85 -6.60 3.32
CA SER A 72 -15.56 -6.57 2.04
C SER A 72 -16.22 -7.92 1.71
N ALA A 73 -17.44 -7.85 1.17
CA ALA A 73 -18.18 -9.01 0.67
C ALA A 73 -18.52 -8.81 -0.81
N ASP A 74 -18.31 -9.85 -1.63
CA ASP A 74 -18.47 -9.88 -3.08
C ASP A 74 -17.51 -8.95 -3.84
N LYS A 75 -17.52 -7.64 -3.56
CA LYS A 75 -16.66 -6.63 -4.17
C LYS A 75 -15.84 -5.90 -3.11
N GLY A 76 -14.53 -5.77 -3.37
CA GLY A 76 -13.63 -5.01 -2.51
C GLY A 76 -14.03 -3.53 -2.48
N ILE A 77 -14.12 -2.97 -1.28
CA ILE A 77 -14.34 -1.55 -1.05
C ILE A 77 -12.97 -0.89 -0.91
N GLU A 78 -12.68 0.09 -1.78
CA GLU A 78 -11.49 0.93 -1.67
C GLU A 78 -11.71 2.01 -0.60
N LEU A 79 -10.79 2.08 0.36
CA LEU A 79 -10.78 3.14 1.37
C LEU A 79 -10.01 4.36 0.85
N TRP A 80 -8.83 4.13 0.27
CA TRP A 80 -8.01 5.14 -0.35
C TRP A 80 -7.03 4.54 -1.37
N ARG A 81 -6.42 5.40 -2.18
CA ARG A 81 -5.32 5.04 -3.08
C ARG A 81 -4.31 6.18 -3.24
N PHE A 82 -3.05 5.79 -3.40
CA PHE A 82 -1.90 6.67 -3.63
C PHE A 82 -1.22 6.32 -4.96
N SER A 83 -0.78 7.35 -5.70
CA SER A 83 -0.04 7.20 -6.95
C SER A 83 1.45 7.52 -6.75
N SER A 84 2.30 6.56 -7.08
CA SER A 84 3.76 6.76 -7.19
C SER A 84 4.20 7.15 -8.60
N TYR A 85 3.27 7.44 -9.51
CA TYR A 85 3.58 7.69 -10.91
C TYR A 85 4.41 8.96 -11.08
N ILE A 86 5.58 8.83 -11.69
CA ILE A 86 6.37 9.98 -12.17
C ILE A 86 6.49 9.97 -13.71
N SER A 87 6.55 8.78 -14.32
CA SER A 87 6.70 8.58 -15.75
C SER A 87 6.34 7.14 -16.12
N ASN A 88 6.10 6.88 -17.42
CA ASN A 88 5.93 5.52 -17.94
C ASN A 88 7.19 4.63 -17.85
N SER A 89 8.34 5.21 -17.50
CA SER A 89 9.59 4.47 -17.31
C SER A 89 9.83 4.08 -15.85
N SER A 90 9.12 4.71 -14.90
CA SER A 90 9.22 4.37 -13.49
C SER A 90 8.67 2.99 -13.17
N ALA A 91 9.16 2.38 -12.10
CA ALA A 91 8.72 1.05 -11.72
C ALA A 91 7.56 1.13 -10.73
N GLY A 92 6.33 0.94 -11.24
CA GLY A 92 5.10 0.71 -10.47
C GLY A 92 4.97 1.43 -9.13
N ALA A 93 4.27 0.78 -8.18
CA ALA A 93 4.13 1.27 -6.81
C ALA A 93 5.36 1.00 -5.94
N ILE A 94 6.10 -0.07 -6.22
CA ILE A 94 7.26 -0.49 -5.45
C ILE A 94 8.30 -1.23 -6.30
N GLY A 95 9.58 -1.02 -5.99
CA GLY A 95 10.75 -1.72 -6.53
C GLY A 95 10.85 -1.80 -8.06
N ASN A 96 11.89 -2.44 -8.60
CA ASN A 96 12.03 -2.62 -10.05
C ASN A 96 11.45 -3.95 -10.53
N THR A 97 10.98 -3.90 -11.77
CA THR A 97 10.38 -4.98 -12.54
C THR A 97 11.22 -6.24 -12.74
N ASN A 98 12.55 -6.12 -12.63
CA ASN A 98 13.51 -7.21 -12.82
C ASN A 98 13.99 -7.82 -11.49
N ASP A 99 13.59 -7.26 -10.36
CA ASP A 99 13.94 -7.80 -9.05
C ASP A 99 12.99 -8.96 -8.70
N LEU A 100 13.26 -10.20 -9.05
CA LEU A 100 12.50 -11.32 -8.48
C LEU A 100 12.93 -11.55 -7.01
N PRO A 101 12.09 -11.97 -6.04
CA PRO A 101 10.81 -11.46 -5.52
C PRO A 101 10.92 -10.46 -4.31
N PRO A 102 11.96 -9.59 -4.16
CA PRO A 102 12.06 -8.70 -3.00
C PRO A 102 11.00 -7.59 -2.97
N GLN A 103 10.15 -7.40 -3.99
CA GLN A 103 9.14 -6.32 -3.94
C GLN A 103 8.24 -6.41 -2.72
N GLN A 104 7.91 -7.60 -2.22
CA GLN A 104 7.15 -7.74 -0.97
C GLN A 104 7.81 -7.08 0.25
N ARG A 105 9.12 -6.84 0.19
CA ARG A 105 9.91 -6.20 1.24
C ARG A 105 9.91 -4.68 1.12
N ALA A 106 9.51 -4.14 -0.02
CA ALA A 106 9.41 -2.71 -0.26
C ALA A 106 8.05 -2.13 0.17
N LEU A 107 7.24 -2.90 0.90
CA LEU A 107 6.02 -2.47 1.58
C LEU A 107 6.11 -2.87 3.07
N ALA A 108 6.06 -1.89 3.95
CA ALA A 108 6.02 -2.05 5.40
C ALA A 108 4.81 -1.31 6.00
N ILE A 109 4.38 -1.78 7.17
CA ILE A 109 3.39 -1.11 8.01
C ILE A 109 4.15 -0.59 9.23
N ALA A 110 4.03 0.71 9.51
CA ALA A 110 4.62 1.40 10.65
C ALA A 110 3.53 1.65 11.71
N ASN A 111 3.94 1.88 12.97
CA ASN A 111 3.01 1.99 14.09
C ASN A 111 2.13 3.24 14.07
N ASP A 112 2.73 4.43 14.03
CA ASP A 112 2.04 5.73 13.98
C ASP A 112 3.13 6.79 13.77
N LEU A 113 3.32 7.24 12.54
CA LEU A 113 4.39 8.16 12.15
C LEU A 113 3.97 9.63 12.29
N ASN A 114 2.67 9.93 12.35
CA ASN A 114 2.15 11.29 12.43
C ASN A 114 1.46 11.65 13.76
N GLY A 115 1.31 10.67 14.66
CA GLY A 115 0.72 10.83 15.99
C GLY A 115 -0.82 10.83 16.00
N ASP A 116 -1.47 10.30 14.96
CA ASP A 116 -2.93 10.29 14.85
C ASP A 116 -3.61 9.07 15.49
N GLY A 117 -2.81 8.11 15.95
CA GLY A 117 -3.25 6.89 16.61
C GLY A 117 -3.53 5.71 15.67
N PHE A 118 -3.20 5.81 14.38
CA PHE A 118 -3.37 4.75 13.39
C PHE A 118 -2.02 4.24 12.85
N GLU A 119 -2.00 2.97 12.42
CA GLU A 119 -0.87 2.40 11.69
C GLU A 119 -0.69 3.12 10.35
N ASP A 120 0.55 3.29 9.90
CA ASP A 120 0.91 3.97 8.66
C ASP A 120 1.58 3.04 7.64
N VAL A 121 1.66 3.48 6.39
CA VAL A 121 2.19 2.69 5.28
C VAL A 121 3.50 3.25 4.77
N VAL A 122 4.52 2.41 4.63
CA VAL A 122 5.80 2.82 4.04
C VAL A 122 6.09 1.99 2.80
N ILE A 123 6.41 2.67 1.70
CA ILE A 123 6.75 2.05 0.43
C ILE A 123 8.10 2.54 -0.11
N GLY A 124 8.87 1.63 -0.70
CA GLY A 124 10.09 1.93 -1.44
C GLY A 124 9.91 1.74 -2.95
N THR A 125 10.28 2.75 -3.73
CA THR A 125 10.14 2.73 -5.20
C THR A 125 11.47 2.48 -5.91
N GLY A 126 11.38 2.12 -7.19
CA GLY A 126 12.54 2.02 -8.08
C GLY A 126 12.25 2.46 -9.52
N GLY A 127 13.20 2.20 -10.41
CA GLY A 127 13.09 2.45 -11.85
C GLY A 127 13.09 3.93 -12.23
N GLY A 128 13.78 4.78 -11.48
CA GLY A 128 13.80 6.23 -11.68
C GLY A 128 12.81 7.00 -10.80
N ASN A 129 11.92 6.30 -10.08
CA ASN A 129 11.32 6.79 -8.84
C ASN A 129 12.06 6.11 -7.70
N GLU A 130 13.04 6.75 -7.09
CA GLU A 130 13.94 6.13 -6.11
C GLU A 130 13.71 6.80 -4.76
N ARG A 131 12.46 6.69 -4.30
CA ARG A 131 11.95 7.32 -3.09
C ARG A 131 11.46 6.29 -2.09
N VAL A 132 11.47 6.70 -0.84
CA VAL A 132 10.66 6.14 0.24
C VAL A 132 9.50 7.11 0.44
N TYR A 133 8.28 6.58 0.47
CA TYR A 133 7.10 7.35 0.85
C TYR A 133 6.54 6.78 2.15
N ALA A 134 6.37 7.63 3.16
CA ALA A 134 5.51 7.35 4.30
C ALA A 134 4.14 7.96 4.04
N LEU A 135 3.12 7.12 4.07
CA LEU A 135 1.74 7.46 3.82
C LEU A 135 0.93 7.26 5.10
N ASP A 136 0.05 8.20 5.36
CA ASP A 136 -0.97 8.12 6.40
C ASP A 136 -1.87 6.91 6.13
N GLY A 137 -1.94 5.98 7.07
CA GLY A 137 -2.65 4.72 6.85
C GLY A 137 -4.15 4.87 6.76
N GLN A 138 -4.73 5.98 7.26
CA GLN A 138 -6.17 6.22 7.21
C GLN A 138 -6.61 6.89 5.90
N THR A 139 -5.73 7.71 5.30
CA THR A 139 -6.08 8.58 4.16
C THR A 139 -5.27 8.31 2.90
N GLY A 140 -4.10 7.69 3.00
CA GLY A 140 -3.14 7.51 1.91
C GLY A 140 -2.39 8.79 1.53
N GLU A 141 -2.52 9.87 2.31
CA GLU A 141 -1.78 11.11 2.09
C GLU A 141 -0.31 10.96 2.50
N ILE A 142 0.60 11.69 1.84
CA ILE A 142 2.03 11.64 2.19
C ILE A 142 2.23 12.34 3.54
N ILE A 143 2.82 11.63 4.52
CA ILE A 143 3.34 12.20 5.75
C ILE A 143 4.71 12.84 5.48
N TRP A 144 5.60 12.06 4.88
CA TRP A 144 6.91 12.51 4.42
C TRP A 144 7.42 11.58 3.32
N ASP A 145 8.42 12.06 2.57
CA ASP A 145 9.13 11.26 1.58
C ASP A 145 10.64 11.56 1.62
N PHE A 146 11.44 10.59 1.19
CA PHE A 146 12.89 10.69 1.12
C PHE A 146 13.43 10.02 -0.13
N GLY A 147 14.33 10.68 -0.85
CA GLY A 147 14.99 10.11 -2.01
C GLY A 147 15.02 11.06 -3.20
N THR A 148 15.11 10.50 -4.39
CA THR A 148 15.23 11.25 -5.65
C THR A 148 14.37 10.61 -6.73
N ASP A 149 13.98 11.42 -7.71
CA ASP A 149 13.35 10.96 -8.93
C ASP A 149 14.01 11.64 -10.14
N ASP A 150 14.56 10.83 -11.04
CA ASP A 150 14.90 11.27 -12.38
C ASP A 150 14.47 10.17 -13.35
N PRO A 151 13.42 10.41 -14.16
CA PRO A 151 12.87 9.38 -15.04
C PRO A 151 13.87 8.92 -16.13
N ASN A 152 15.01 9.59 -16.26
CA ASN A 152 16.10 9.26 -17.18
C ASN A 152 17.36 8.71 -16.49
N GLN A 153 17.41 8.62 -15.16
CA GLN A 153 18.58 8.08 -14.44
C GLN A 153 18.21 6.85 -13.62
N PHE A 154 18.40 5.69 -14.23
CA PHE A 154 18.24 4.37 -13.61
C PHE A 154 19.50 3.92 -12.83
N GLY A 155 20.48 4.80 -12.67
CA GLY A 155 21.78 4.49 -12.06
C GLY A 155 21.91 4.91 -10.59
N LEU A 156 20.88 5.53 -10.03
CA LEU A 156 20.83 6.03 -8.67
C LEU A 156 20.41 4.93 -7.67
N GLY A 157 19.71 3.90 -8.17
CA GLY A 157 19.54 2.61 -7.51
C GLY A 157 18.15 2.45 -6.88
N ASP A 158 17.66 1.22 -6.83
CA ASP A 158 16.28 0.93 -6.42
C ASP A 158 16.15 0.71 -4.90
N ILE A 159 15.07 1.22 -4.30
CA ILE A 159 14.70 0.88 -2.92
C ILE A 159 13.96 -0.46 -2.93
N THR A 160 14.71 -1.53 -2.68
CA THR A 160 14.20 -2.92 -2.77
C THR A 160 13.69 -3.49 -1.45
N GLY A 161 13.79 -2.73 -0.36
CA GLY A 161 13.28 -3.11 0.94
C GLY A 161 13.16 -1.91 1.86
N VAL A 162 12.13 -1.91 2.70
CA VAL A 162 11.93 -0.98 3.80
C VAL A 162 11.48 -1.76 5.03
N VAL A 163 11.93 -1.35 6.20
CA VAL A 163 11.59 -1.99 7.48
C VAL A 163 11.24 -0.91 8.50
N ALA A 164 10.11 -1.08 9.19
CA ALA A 164 9.58 -0.16 10.20
C ALA A 164 9.40 -0.89 11.55
N VAL A 165 10.49 -1.42 12.11
CA VAL A 165 10.42 -2.40 13.22
C VAL A 165 10.60 -1.80 14.61
N ASP A 166 11.49 -0.84 14.76
CA ASP A 166 11.92 -0.37 16.06
C ASP A 166 12.13 1.15 16.03
N ASP A 167 11.87 1.79 17.17
CA ASP A 167 12.31 3.14 17.48
C ASP A 167 13.75 3.09 18.02
N PHE A 168 14.71 3.46 17.18
CA PHE A 168 16.13 3.50 17.53
C PHE A 168 16.53 4.82 18.19
N ASN A 169 15.71 5.87 18.06
CA ASN A 169 16.05 7.22 18.52
C ASN A 169 15.38 7.60 19.87
N GLY A 170 14.35 6.85 20.27
CA GLY A 170 13.64 6.97 21.54
C GLY A 170 12.53 8.02 21.55
N ASP A 171 12.00 8.44 20.40
CA ASP A 171 10.90 9.41 20.29
C ASP A 171 9.49 8.80 20.38
N GLY A 172 9.40 7.47 20.42
CA GLY A 172 8.14 6.72 20.47
C GLY A 172 7.56 6.38 19.11
N VAL A 173 8.25 6.70 18.01
CA VAL A 173 7.85 6.42 16.62
C VAL A 173 8.83 5.44 15.99
N ASN A 174 8.35 4.44 15.24
CA ASN A 174 9.25 3.48 14.58
C ASN A 174 10.11 4.20 13.52
N ASP A 175 11.43 4.02 13.56
CA ASP A 175 12.30 4.48 12.49
C ASP A 175 12.19 3.57 11.26
N ILE A 176 12.50 4.15 10.09
CA ILE A 176 12.47 3.45 8.80
C ILE A 176 13.89 3.18 8.32
N LEU A 177 14.19 1.91 8.03
CA LEU A 177 15.49 1.39 7.58
C LEU A 177 15.41 0.68 6.22
#